data_AF-A0A524AU32-F1
#
_entry.id   AF-A0A524AU32-F1
#
_cell.length_a   1.000
_cell.length_b   1.000
_cell.length_c   1.000
_cell.angle_alpha   90.00
_cell.angle_beta   90.00
_cell.angle_gamma   90.00
#
_symmetry.space_group_name_H-M   'P 1'
#
loop_
_entity.id
_entity.type
_entity.pdbx_description
1 polymer ?
#
loop_
_entity_poly.entity_id
_entity_poly.type
_entity_poly.pdbx_seq_one_letter_code
_entity_poly.pdbx_strand_id
1 'polypeptide(L)'
;FFSPAQGGLLCPRCGEGSLKRRGEARKISMPALKVLRFMQTNRHELCQRLRVGRPLQAELEATMRRYITYTLERNLKSVEFLQRLQREMSE
;
A
#
# COMPACT_ATOMS: atom_id res chain seq x y z
N PHE A 1 -10.00 1.57 6.04
CA PHE A 1 -8.72 1.67 6.76
C PHE A 1 -7.87 0.44 6.44
N PHE A 2 -6.55 0.49 6.66
CA PHE A 2 -5.61 -0.62 6.44
C PHE A 2 -4.69 -0.79 7.66
N SER A 3 -4.63 -2.00 8.21
CA SER A 3 -3.76 -2.39 9.31
C SER A 3 -3.04 -3.70 8.95
N PRO A 4 -1.71 -3.69 8.77
CA PRO A 4 -0.95 -4.92 8.56
C PRO A 4 -1.14 -5.94 9.71
N ALA A 5 -1.16 -5.44 10.95
CA ALA A 5 -1.28 -6.27 12.15
C ALA A 5 -2.63 -6.98 12.29
N GLN A 6 -3.69 -6.42 11.69
CA GLN A 6 -5.03 -7.01 11.70
C GLN A 6 -5.37 -7.67 10.34
N GLY A 7 -4.37 -8.00 9.53
CA GLY A 7 -4.56 -8.73 8.27
C GLY A 7 -5.04 -7.90 7.07
N GLY A 8 -4.99 -6.56 7.16
CA GLY A 8 -5.27 -5.67 6.04
C GLY A 8 -6.48 -4.76 6.28
N LEU A 9 -7.57 -4.98 5.55
CA LEU A 9 -8.68 -4.03 5.46
C LEU A 9 -9.59 -4.03 6.69
N LEU A 10 -9.86 -2.82 7.20
CA LEU A 10 -10.79 -2.58 8.29
C LEU A 10 -11.93 -1.67 7.83
N CYS A 11 -13.16 -2.02 8.23
CA CYS A 11 -14.33 -1.16 8.05
C CYS A 11 -14.17 0.14 8.84
N PRO A 12 -14.96 1.20 8.54
CA PRO A 12 -14.81 2.50 9.19
C PRO A 12 -14.85 2.43 10.73
N ARG A 13 -15.84 1.73 11.28
CA ARG A 13 -16.02 1.54 12.73
C ARG A 13 -14.81 0.87 13.39
N CYS A 14 -14.29 -0.22 12.80
CA CYS A 14 -13.12 -0.93 13.33
C CYS A 14 -11.83 -0.12 13.18
N GLY A 15 -11.70 0.63 12.09
CA GLY A 15 -10.51 1.46 11.81
C GLY A 15 -10.40 2.67 12.74
N GLU A 16 -11.49 3.36 13.04
CA GLU A 16 -11.51 4.48 13.99
C GLU A 16 -11.10 4.05 15.40
N GLY A 17 -11.57 2.90 15.86
CA GLY A 17 -11.13 2.31 17.14
C GLY A 17 -9.66 1.89 17.14
N SER A 18 -9.11 1.53 15.97
CA SER A 18 -7.71 1.14 15.80
C SER A 18 -6.77 2.35 15.67
N LEU A 19 -7.23 3.50 15.17
CA LEU A 19 -6.44 4.74 15.21
C LEU A 19 -6.12 5.17 16.64
N LYS A 20 -7.07 4.97 17.56
CA LYS A 20 -6.92 5.30 18.99
C LYS A 20 -5.96 4.36 19.71
N ARG A 21 -5.70 3.17 19.17
CA ARG A 21 -4.77 2.17 19.74
C ARG A 21 -3.50 2.09 18.89
N ARG A 22 -2.46 2.81 19.32
CA ARG A 22 -1.07 2.70 18.83
C ARG A 22 -0.83 2.94 17.33
N GLY A 23 -1.76 3.56 16.60
CA GLY A 23 -1.51 4.02 15.22
C GLY A 23 -1.30 2.90 14.18
N GLU A 24 -1.77 1.69 14.47
CA GLU A 24 -1.56 0.53 13.60
C GLU A 24 -2.38 0.61 12.30
N ALA A 25 -3.58 1.20 12.36
CA ALA A 25 -4.44 1.38 11.19
C ALA A 25 -4.24 2.76 10.53
N ARG A 26 -4.10 2.77 9.20
CA ARG A 26 -4.09 4.01 8.39
C ARG A 26 -5.34 4.13 7.53
N LYS A 27 -5.73 5.36 7.21
CA LYS A 27 -6.75 5.59 6.17
C LYS A 27 -6.18 5.10 4.84
N ILE A 28 -7.07 4.56 4.00
CA ILE A 28 -6.79 4.17 2.63
C ILE A 28 -7.98 4.62 1.80
N SER A 29 -7.69 5.21 0.64
CA SER A 29 -8.70 5.73 -0.26
C SER A 29 -9.48 4.61 -0.95
N MET A 30 -10.72 4.88 -1.32
CA MET A 30 -11.53 3.92 -2.07
C MET A 30 -10.91 3.55 -3.43
N PRO A 31 -10.32 4.47 -4.21
CA PRO A 31 -9.58 4.11 -5.42
C PRO A 31 -8.43 3.12 -5.15
N ALA A 32 -7.65 3.32 -4.09
CA ALA A 32 -6.56 2.40 -3.75
C ALA A 32 -7.08 0.99 -3.44
N LEU A 33 -8.18 0.89 -2.71
CA LEU A 33 -8.85 -0.40 -2.45
C LEU A 33 -9.29 -1.10 -3.74
N LYS A 34 -9.90 -0.35 -4.66
CA LYS A 34 -10.35 -0.91 -5.95
C LYS A 34 -9.18 -1.44 -6.75
N VAL A 35 -8.06 -0.70 -6.81
CA VAL A 35 -6.86 -1.14 -7.54
C VAL A 35 -6.23 -2.38 -6.89
N LEU A 36 -6.02 -2.38 -5.57
CA LEU A 36 -5.45 -3.55 -4.87
C LEU A 36 -6.32 -4.78 -5.04
N ARG A 37 -7.64 -4.64 -4.88
CA ARG A 37 -8.59 -5.74 -5.09
C ARG A 37 -8.56 -6.23 -6.54
N PHE A 38 -8.54 -5.31 -7.51
CA PHE A 38 -8.42 -5.68 -8.92
C PHE A 38 -7.14 -6.49 -9.18
N MET A 39 -6.00 -6.03 -8.68
CA MET A 39 -4.72 -6.73 -8.82
C MET A 39 -4.70 -8.11 -8.14
N GLN A 40 -5.38 -8.24 -7.00
CA GLN A 40 -5.46 -9.50 -6.26
C GLN A 40 -6.33 -10.56 -6.96
N THR A 41 -7.39 -10.14 -7.66
CA THR A 41 -8.40 -11.06 -8.22
C THR A 41 -8.32 -11.25 -9.73
N ASN A 42 -7.39 -10.56 -10.40
CA ASN A 42 -7.25 -10.63 -11.85
C ASN A 42 -5.86 -11.10 -12.25
N ARG A 43 -5.76 -11.62 -13.47
CA ARG A 43 -4.48 -12.03 -14.03
C ARG A 43 -3.57 -10.83 -14.28
N HIS A 44 -2.27 -11.09 -14.28
CA HIS A 44 -1.25 -10.07 -14.48
C HIS A 44 -1.42 -9.30 -15.80
N GLU A 45 -1.83 -9.97 -16.89
CA GLU A 45 -2.03 -9.32 -18.20
C GLU A 45 -3.14 -8.26 -18.17
N LEU A 46 -4.15 -8.43 -17.31
CA LEU A 46 -5.20 -7.43 -17.09
C LEU A 46 -4.68 -6.29 -16.19
N CYS A 47 -3.88 -6.62 -15.17
CA CYS A 47 -3.30 -5.64 -14.25
C CYS A 47 -2.37 -4.66 -14.96
N GLN A 48 -1.61 -5.14 -15.97
CA GLN A 48 -0.73 -4.29 -16.78
C GLN A 48 -1.47 -3.19 -17.55
N ARG A 49 -2.78 -3.32 -17.77
CA ARG A 49 -3.59 -2.32 -18.48
C ARG A 49 -4.11 -1.21 -17.57
N LEU A 50 -3.91 -1.32 -16.25
CA LEU A 50 -4.35 -0.31 -15.29
C LEU A 50 -3.59 1.01 -15.50
N ARG A 51 -4.35 2.10 -15.65
CA ARG A 51 -3.79 3.46 -15.64
C ARG A 51 -3.96 4.04 -14.25
N VAL A 52 -2.86 4.15 -13.51
CA VAL A 52 -2.84 4.65 -12.14
C VAL A 52 -2.14 6.01 -12.12
N GLY A 53 -2.85 7.06 -11.70
CA GLY A 53 -2.26 8.39 -11.57
C GLY A 53 -1.25 8.46 -10.42
N ARG A 54 -0.29 9.40 -10.49
CA ARG A 54 0.82 9.52 -9.51
C ARG A 54 0.37 9.54 -8.04
N PRO A 55 -0.68 10.31 -7.63
CA PRO A 55 -1.10 10.31 -6.22
C PRO A 55 -1.58 8.94 -5.74
N LEU A 56 -2.31 8.23 -6.59
CA LEU A 56 -2.82 6.90 -6.29
C LEU A 56 -1.68 5.87 -6.26
N GLN A 57 -0.73 5.97 -7.17
CA GLN A 57 0.46 5.13 -7.19
C GLN A 57 1.27 5.27 -5.89
N ALA A 58 1.50 6.49 -5.42
CA ALA A 58 2.21 6.75 -4.18
C ALA A 58 1.49 6.16 -2.96
N GLU A 59 0.16 6.26 -2.89
CA GLU A 59 -0.63 5.65 -1.82
C GLU A 59 -0.55 4.11 -1.84
N LEU A 60 -0.66 3.50 -3.03
CA LEU A 60 -0.53 2.06 -3.23
C LEU A 60 0.85 1.56 -2.80
N GLU A 61 1.91 2.23 -3.25
CA GLU A 61 3.29 1.91 -2.90
C GLU A 61 3.51 2.00 -1.39
N ALA A 62 3.10 3.12 -0.76
CA ALA A 62 3.25 3.30 0.67
C ALA A 62 2.49 2.24 1.48
N THR A 63 1.30 1.86 1.04
CA THR A 63 0.50 0.82 1.68
C THR A 63 1.14 -0.56 1.55
N MET A 64 1.54 -0.95 0.33
CA MET A 64 2.14 -2.25 0.06
C MET A 64 3.53 -2.39 0.69
N ARG A 65 4.36 -1.34 0.64
CA ARG A 65 5.65 -1.30 1.33
C ARG A 65 5.47 -1.54 2.82
N ARG A 66 4.53 -0.84 3.46
CA ARG A 66 4.23 -1.03 4.89
C ARG A 66 3.77 -2.45 5.19
N TYR A 67 2.90 -3.02 4.35
CA TYR A 67 2.41 -4.38 4.52
C TYR A 67 3.56 -5.40 4.41
N ILE A 68 4.38 -5.31 3.37
CA ILE A 68 5.49 -6.24 3.14
C ILE A 68 6.55 -6.10 4.24
N THR A 69 6.94 -4.88 4.62
CA THR A 69 7.89 -4.67 5.73
C THR A 69 7.36 -5.24 7.04
N TYR A 70 6.07 -5.09 7.32
CA TYR A 70 5.46 -5.68 8.51
C TYR A 70 5.51 -7.21 8.46
N THR A 71 5.08 -7.82 7.34
CA THR A 71 5.04 -9.27 7.19
C THR A 71 6.43 -9.92 7.20
N LEU A 72 7.44 -9.23 6.68
CA LEU A 72 8.82 -9.73 6.64
C LEU A 72 9.63 -9.34 7.89
N GLU A 73 9.08 -8.49 8.76
CA GLU A 73 9.76 -7.89 9.93
C GLU A 73 11.11 -7.23 9.61
N ARG A 74 11.33 -6.84 8.34
CA ARG A 74 12.58 -6.26 7.86
C ARG A 74 12.34 -5.28 6.73
N ASN A 75 13.25 -4.33 6.60
CA ASN A 75 13.24 -3.39 5.49
C ASN A 75 13.69 -4.07 4.18
N LEU A 76 13.03 -3.70 3.08
CA LEU A 76 13.38 -4.16 1.74
C LEU A 76 14.57 -3.36 1.20
N LYS A 77 15.75 -3.98 1.13
CA LYS A 77 16.97 -3.35 0.56
C LYS A 77 16.78 -2.90 -0.90
N SER A 78 16.03 -3.68 -1.68
CA SER A 78 15.73 -3.36 -3.09
C SER A 78 14.87 -2.10 -3.24
N VAL A 79 13.99 -1.80 -2.28
CA VAL A 79 13.14 -0.61 -2.33
C VAL A 79 13.95 0.65 -2.08
N GLU A 80 14.90 0.60 -1.13
CA GLU A 80 15.81 1.71 -0.86
C GLU A 80 16.67 2.07 -2.08
N PHE A 81 17.17 1.05 -2.78
CA PHE A 81 17.90 1.22 -4.05
C PHE A 81 17.02 1.86 -5.13
N LEU A 82 15.79 1.37 -5.35
CA LEU A 82 14.88 1.94 -6.34
C LEU A 82 14.50 3.40 -6.04
N GLN A 83 14.26 3.72 -4.75
CA GLN A 83 13.98 5.10 -4.32
C GLN A 83 15.17 6.03 -4.51
N ARG A 84 16.40 5.51 -4.41
CA ARG A 84 17.60 6.27 -4.73
C ARG A 84 17.70 6.55 -6.22
N LEU A 85 17.54 5.54 -7.07
CA LEU A 85 17.56 5.70 -8.53
C LEU A 85 16.49 6.69 -9.02
N GLN A 86 15.27 6.62 -8.50
CA GLN A 86 14.21 7.55 -8.88
C GLN A 86 14.53 9.01 -8.52
N ARG A 87 15.23 9.25 -7.40
CA ARG A 87 15.69 10.59 -7.02
C ARG A 87 16.76 11.09 -7.99
N GLU A 88 17.77 10.26 -8.26
CA GLU A 88 18.87 10.58 -9.19
C GLU A 88 18.38 10.82 -10.63
N MET A 89 17.31 10.13 -11.08
CA MET A 89 16.73 10.32 -12.42
C MET A 89 15.79 11.54 -12.54
N SER A 90 15.39 12.13 -11.42
CA SER A 90 14.50 13.31 -11.38
C SER A 90 15.25 14.63 -11.22
N GLU A 91 16.58 14.55 -11.04
CA GLU A 91 17.56 15.65 -11.05
C GLU A 91 18.14 15.84 -12.45
#